data_AF-A0A7Y4YJF3-F1
#
_entry.id   AF-A0A7Y4YJF3-F1
#
_cell.length_a   1.000
_cell.length_b   1.000
_cell.length_c   1.000
_cell.angle_alpha   90.00
_cell.angle_beta   90.00
_cell.angle_gamma   90.00
#
_symmetry.space_group_name_H-M   'P 1'
#
loop_
_entity.id
_entity.type
_entity.pdbx_description
1 polymer ?
#
loop_
_entity_poly.entity_id
_entity_poly.type
_entity_poly.pdbx_seq_one_letter_code
_entity_poly.pdbx_strand_id
1 'polypeptide(L)'
;MTPSPHSFNSRTREVMLDLIWRQWSLLGVAGHGQKNANWIVDLEALVLITTAHGRSDPRLFDEMLDWLWGNAQWVNVQRLRNIRKRLPLGDEQVLRAIADWLSQRSTLSKWKVLLKGTSSPSYPEPLFRLRDGTEMSVREEPDPTFARHGLIRGPIERREMSQPPNPRTAAMLSWKLRSLFGVQARCEFLQWLLTHERGHPAEIARATYYFPRTVEDTLREFAASGLVHSAPSGKAINYWLQKEAWFFLRSWEEPRGFPRWIDWPRFFYLHQALLAVPTAQMSDLLFASELRRVFEELLPEIDAADLRKEFQAGPGDTGTEFAAALARDITRLHQGL
;
A
#
# COMPACT_ATOMS: atom_id res chain seq x y z
N MET A 1 1.39 9.57 -28.97
CA MET A 1 0.84 10.89 -28.60
C MET A 1 1.35 11.27 -27.24
N THR A 2 1.82 12.51 -27.08
CA THR A 2 2.23 13.08 -25.80
C THR A 2 0.98 13.29 -24.92
N PRO A 3 0.96 12.78 -23.67
CA PRO A 3 -0.19 13.00 -22.80
C PRO A 3 -0.21 14.46 -22.33
N SER A 4 -1.36 15.12 -22.47
CA SER A 4 -1.63 16.39 -21.76
C SER A 4 -1.67 16.16 -20.24
N PRO A 5 -1.48 17.19 -19.39
CA PRO A 5 -1.51 17.06 -17.94
C PRO A 5 -2.75 16.33 -17.41
N HIS A 6 -3.93 16.71 -17.92
CA HIS A 6 -5.20 16.08 -17.55
C HIS A 6 -5.24 14.60 -17.97
N SER A 7 -4.80 14.28 -19.18
CA SER A 7 -4.82 12.89 -19.68
C SER A 7 -3.85 11.99 -18.90
N PHE A 8 -2.68 12.50 -18.51
CA PHE A 8 -1.73 11.78 -17.67
C PHE A 8 -2.34 11.44 -16.30
N ASN A 9 -2.84 12.45 -15.59
CA ASN A 9 -3.42 12.24 -14.26
C ASN A 9 -4.67 11.37 -14.29
N SER A 10 -5.56 11.56 -15.28
CA SER A 10 -6.76 10.72 -15.42
C SER A 10 -6.38 9.25 -15.61
N ARG A 11 -5.44 8.96 -16.52
CA ARG A 11 -5.03 7.58 -16.82
C ARG A 11 -4.31 6.94 -15.64
N THR A 12 -3.35 7.65 -15.02
CA THR A 12 -2.61 7.16 -13.85
C THR A 12 -3.54 6.90 -12.67
N ARG A 13 -4.55 7.76 -12.46
CA ARG A 13 -5.56 7.58 -11.42
C ARG A 13 -6.44 6.36 -11.70
N GLU A 14 -6.85 6.17 -12.96
CA GLU A 14 -7.69 5.03 -13.37
C GLU A 14 -6.99 3.69 -13.11
N VAL A 15 -5.75 3.52 -13.58
CA VAL A 15 -4.99 2.27 -13.35
C VAL A 15 -4.72 2.03 -11.85
N MET A 16 -4.49 3.10 -11.08
CA MET A 16 -4.32 3.01 -9.63
C MET A 16 -5.60 2.57 -8.92
N LEU A 17 -6.74 3.15 -9.27
CA LEU A 17 -8.03 2.76 -8.68
C LEU A 17 -8.40 1.33 -9.04
N ASP A 18 -8.16 0.89 -10.28
CA ASP A 18 -8.37 -0.49 -10.71
C ASP A 18 -7.50 -1.47 -9.90
N LEU A 19 -6.22 -1.15 -9.71
CA LEU A 19 -5.31 -1.96 -8.89
C LEU A 19 -5.75 -2.03 -7.43
N ILE A 20 -6.20 -0.92 -6.84
CA ILE A 20 -6.71 -0.88 -5.46
C ILE A 20 -7.98 -1.75 -5.35
N TRP A 21 -8.93 -1.61 -6.29
CA TRP A 21 -10.13 -2.46 -6.36
C TRP A 21 -9.78 -3.94 -6.47
N ARG A 22 -8.81 -4.29 -7.32
CA ARG A 22 -8.35 -5.67 -7.48
C ARG A 22 -7.72 -6.20 -6.19
N GLN A 23 -6.90 -5.42 -5.49
CA GLN A 23 -6.31 -5.83 -4.22
C GLN A 23 -7.36 -6.04 -3.12
N TRP A 24 -8.36 -5.15 -3.01
CA TRP A 24 -9.48 -5.36 -2.11
C TRP A 24 -10.32 -6.59 -2.49
N SER A 25 -10.51 -6.84 -3.78
CA SER A 25 -11.23 -8.03 -4.26
C SER A 25 -10.49 -9.33 -3.92
N LEU A 26 -9.16 -9.34 -3.95
CA LEU A 26 -8.35 -10.48 -3.48
C LEU A 26 -8.54 -10.76 -1.97
N LEU A 27 -8.88 -9.74 -1.19
CA LEU A 27 -9.20 -9.85 0.23
C LEU A 27 -10.65 -10.26 0.52
N GLY A 28 -11.47 -10.44 -0.52
CA GLY A 28 -12.86 -10.87 -0.38
C GLY A 28 -13.89 -9.73 -0.42
N VAL A 29 -13.48 -8.49 -0.73
CA VAL A 29 -14.43 -7.41 -1.02
C VAL A 29 -15.22 -7.71 -2.30
N ALA A 30 -16.52 -7.39 -2.30
CA ALA A 30 -17.41 -7.59 -3.44
C ALA A 30 -17.10 -6.59 -4.57
N GLY A 31 -16.17 -6.95 -5.45
CA GLY A 31 -15.70 -6.11 -6.55
C GLY A 31 -15.51 -6.86 -7.87
N HIS A 32 -15.06 -6.12 -8.87
CA HIS A 32 -14.64 -6.66 -10.16
C HIS A 32 -13.13 -6.93 -10.10
N GLY A 33 -12.69 -8.14 -10.41
CA GLY A 33 -11.26 -8.46 -10.43
C GLY A 33 -10.95 -9.96 -10.46
N GLN A 34 -9.73 -10.29 -10.84
CA GLN A 34 -9.21 -11.65 -10.74
C GLN A 34 -9.13 -12.08 -9.27
N LYS A 35 -9.54 -13.32 -8.99
CA LYS A 35 -9.52 -13.89 -7.64
C LYS A 35 -8.15 -14.43 -7.21
N ASN A 36 -7.16 -14.38 -8.10
CA ASN A 36 -5.81 -14.87 -7.86
C ASN A 36 -4.78 -13.82 -8.31
N ALA A 37 -3.64 -13.80 -7.63
CA ALA A 37 -2.46 -13.05 -8.02
C ALA A 37 -1.21 -13.84 -7.64
N ASN A 38 -0.13 -13.66 -8.40
CA ASN A 38 1.16 -14.29 -8.12
C ASN A 38 2.06 -13.45 -7.21
N TRP A 39 1.51 -12.39 -6.60
CA TRP A 39 2.16 -11.49 -5.65
C TRP A 39 1.33 -11.35 -4.38
N ILE A 40 1.96 -10.94 -3.29
CA ILE A 40 1.34 -10.82 -1.95
C ILE A 40 0.57 -9.52 -1.83
N VAL A 41 -0.62 -9.50 -1.22
CA VAL A 41 -1.30 -8.25 -0.84
C VAL A 41 -0.70 -7.71 0.47
N ASP A 42 -0.34 -6.42 0.49
CA ASP A 42 0.09 -5.71 1.70
C ASP A 42 -1.08 -4.90 2.27
N LEU A 43 -1.66 -5.40 3.38
CA LEU A 43 -2.81 -4.78 4.03
C LEU A 43 -2.56 -3.35 4.50
N GLU A 44 -1.38 -3.06 5.07
CA GLU A 44 -1.12 -1.72 5.60
C GLU A 44 -0.95 -0.72 4.45
N ALA A 45 -0.21 -1.10 3.41
CA ALA A 45 -0.05 -0.26 2.22
C ALA A 45 -1.39 0.01 1.54
N LEU A 46 -2.23 -1.03 1.41
CA LEU A 46 -3.55 -0.92 0.77
C LEU A 46 -4.50 -0.03 1.56
N VAL A 47 -4.55 -0.17 2.89
CA VAL A 47 -5.35 0.74 3.75
C VAL A 47 -4.87 2.18 3.58
N LEU A 48 -3.56 2.41 3.67
CA LEU A 48 -2.98 3.76 3.56
C LEU A 48 -3.29 4.41 2.22
N ILE A 49 -3.03 3.73 1.10
CA ILE A 49 -3.29 4.35 -0.21
C ILE A 49 -4.78 4.59 -0.45
N THR A 50 -5.65 3.74 0.10
CA THR A 50 -7.10 3.91 0.00
C THR A 50 -7.59 5.15 0.75
N THR A 51 -6.91 5.57 1.84
CA THR A 51 -7.30 6.82 2.54
C THR A 51 -7.08 8.06 1.68
N ALA A 52 -6.13 8.05 0.75
CA ALA A 52 -5.89 9.14 -0.21
C ALA A 52 -6.72 8.96 -1.50
N HIS A 53 -6.59 7.81 -2.18
CA HIS A 53 -7.16 7.62 -3.51
C HIS A 53 -8.60 7.10 -3.50
N GLY A 54 -9.02 6.39 -2.45
CA GLY A 54 -10.41 5.95 -2.29
C GLY A 54 -11.40 7.11 -2.17
N ARG A 55 -10.93 8.33 -1.86
CA ARG A 55 -11.74 9.56 -1.87
C ARG A 55 -12.36 9.88 -3.23
N SER A 56 -11.83 9.33 -4.32
CA SER A 56 -12.37 9.49 -5.68
C SER A 56 -13.42 8.45 -6.05
N ASP A 57 -13.66 7.46 -5.19
CA ASP A 57 -14.61 6.36 -5.39
C ASP A 57 -15.28 6.01 -4.05
N PRO A 58 -16.44 6.61 -3.73
CA PRO A 58 -17.15 6.37 -2.48
C PRO A 58 -17.46 4.89 -2.23
N ARG A 59 -17.77 4.14 -3.29
CA ARG A 59 -18.08 2.71 -3.20
C ARG A 59 -16.85 1.92 -2.73
N LEU A 60 -15.68 2.19 -3.32
CA LEU A 60 -14.43 1.55 -2.89
C LEU A 60 -14.14 1.84 -1.42
N PHE A 61 -14.32 3.09 -1.01
CA PHE A 61 -14.06 3.52 0.35
C PHE A 61 -14.99 2.81 1.35
N ASP A 62 -16.29 2.76 1.05
CA ASP A 62 -17.28 2.10 1.92
C ASP A 62 -17.08 0.58 1.98
N GLU A 63 -16.72 -0.06 0.88
CA GLU A 63 -16.41 -1.49 0.86
C GLU A 63 -15.12 -1.82 1.63
N MET A 64 -14.10 -0.95 1.59
CA MET A 64 -12.95 -1.05 2.50
C MET A 64 -13.40 -0.96 3.97
N LEU A 65 -14.26 0.01 4.31
CA LEU A 65 -14.73 0.17 5.70
C LEU A 65 -15.49 -1.06 6.19
N ASP A 66 -16.39 -1.59 5.36
CA ASP A 66 -17.12 -2.83 5.64
C ASP A 66 -16.16 -4.00 5.90
N TRP A 67 -15.15 -4.18 5.05
CA TRP A 67 -14.14 -5.21 5.23
C TRP A 67 -13.31 -5.00 6.50
N LEU A 68 -12.85 -3.77 6.76
CA LEU A 68 -12.06 -3.44 7.95
C LEU A 68 -12.87 -3.67 9.23
N TRP A 69 -14.17 -3.40 9.21
CA TRP A 69 -15.02 -3.70 10.36
C TRP A 69 -14.87 -5.16 10.78
N GLY A 70 -14.95 -6.11 9.85
CA GLY A 70 -14.78 -7.54 10.14
C GLY A 70 -13.33 -8.00 10.38
N ASN A 71 -12.34 -7.32 9.78
CA ASN A 71 -11.00 -7.89 9.57
C ASN A 71 -9.83 -7.01 10.07
N ALA A 72 -10.08 -5.82 10.63
CA ALA A 72 -9.02 -4.89 11.05
C ALA A 72 -8.10 -5.43 12.18
N GLN A 73 -8.45 -6.54 12.83
CA GLN A 73 -7.56 -7.25 13.74
C GLN A 73 -6.29 -7.75 13.03
N TRP A 74 -6.33 -8.00 11.72
CA TRP A 74 -5.22 -8.50 10.94
C TRP A 74 -4.29 -7.41 10.41
N VAL A 75 -4.67 -6.14 10.55
CA VAL A 75 -3.80 -5.00 10.24
C VAL A 75 -2.77 -4.82 11.35
N ASN A 76 -1.50 -4.75 10.95
CA ASN A 76 -0.37 -4.47 11.83
C ASN A 76 -0.22 -2.96 12.02
N VAL A 77 -0.94 -2.42 13.01
CA VAL A 77 -0.98 -0.96 13.29
C VAL A 77 0.41 -0.39 13.55
N GLN A 78 1.34 -1.16 14.12
CA GLN A 78 2.72 -0.70 14.31
C GLN A 78 3.45 -0.55 12.98
N ARG A 79 3.36 -1.54 12.08
CA ARG A 79 3.95 -1.45 10.74
C ARG A 79 3.31 -0.32 9.92
N LEU A 80 1.99 -0.17 9.98
CA LEU A 80 1.26 0.93 9.34
C LEU A 80 1.83 2.30 9.75
N ARG A 81 2.08 2.50 11.05
CA ARG A 81 2.70 3.73 11.57
C ARG A 81 4.14 3.90 11.09
N ASN A 82 4.92 2.82 11.06
CA ASN A 82 6.31 2.88 10.59
C ASN A 82 6.38 3.24 9.10
N ILE A 83 5.48 2.69 8.27
CA ILE A 83 5.35 3.07 6.86
C ILE A 83 5.10 4.57 6.77
N ARG A 84 4.06 5.09 7.44
CA ARG A 84 3.72 6.53 7.42
C ARG A 84 4.85 7.43 7.90
N LYS A 85 5.61 6.98 8.90
CA LYS A 85 6.76 7.74 9.42
C LYS A 85 7.90 7.80 8.40
N ARG A 86 8.06 6.77 7.55
CA ARG A 86 9.14 6.68 6.56
C ARG A 86 8.75 7.26 5.20
N LEU A 87 7.48 7.14 4.83
CA LEU A 87 6.86 7.58 3.58
C LEU A 87 5.53 8.26 3.94
N PRO A 88 5.25 9.50 3.51
CA PRO A 88 3.96 10.14 3.74
C PRO A 88 2.87 9.57 2.82
N LEU A 89 2.68 8.25 2.90
CA LEU A 89 1.69 7.48 2.16
C LEU A 89 0.32 7.59 2.82
N GLY A 90 -0.70 7.86 2.01
CA GLY A 90 -2.08 8.04 2.44
C GLY A 90 -2.37 9.42 3.01
N ASP A 91 -3.64 9.63 3.33
CA ASP A 91 -4.18 10.80 4.01
C ASP A 91 -4.29 10.53 5.52
N GLU A 92 -3.61 11.36 6.33
CA GLU A 92 -3.59 11.25 7.79
C GLU A 92 -4.94 11.51 8.44
N GLN A 93 -5.63 12.54 7.96
CA GLN A 93 -6.90 13.00 8.53
C GLN A 93 -7.96 11.92 8.32
N VAL A 94 -8.00 11.36 7.11
CA VAL A 94 -8.89 10.24 6.77
C VAL A 94 -8.53 8.99 7.56
N LEU A 95 -7.23 8.66 7.69
CA LEU A 95 -6.80 7.51 8.49
C LEU A 95 -7.23 7.65 9.97
N ARG A 96 -7.17 8.85 10.54
CA ARG A 96 -7.62 9.11 11.92
C ARG A 96 -9.13 8.94 12.08
N ALA A 97 -9.92 9.41 11.11
CA ALA A 97 -11.37 9.18 11.10
C ALA A 97 -11.70 7.68 11.04
N ILE A 98 -11.02 6.92 10.18
CA ILE A 98 -11.16 5.46 10.10
C ILE A 98 -10.76 4.81 11.43
N ALA A 99 -9.64 5.23 12.03
CA ALA A 99 -9.17 4.69 13.30
C ALA A 99 -10.14 4.97 14.46
N ASP A 100 -10.75 6.15 14.51
CA ASP A 100 -11.77 6.52 15.49
C ASP A 100 -13.01 5.64 15.32
N TRP A 101 -13.49 5.51 14.08
CA TRP A 101 -14.63 4.66 13.73
C TRP A 101 -14.39 3.19 14.12
N LEU A 102 -13.26 2.60 13.74
CA LEU A 102 -12.91 1.22 14.12
C LEU A 102 -12.77 1.05 15.64
N SER A 103 -12.26 2.06 16.34
CA SER A 103 -12.03 2.02 17.79
C SER A 103 -13.31 2.02 18.63
N GLN A 104 -14.48 2.24 18.00
CA GLN A 104 -15.79 2.06 18.62
C GLN A 104 -16.03 0.59 19.00
N ARG A 105 -15.36 -0.34 18.30
CA ARG A 105 -15.31 -1.75 18.71
C ARG A 105 -14.20 -1.97 19.72
N SER A 106 -14.54 -2.53 20.88
CA SER A 106 -13.58 -2.81 21.96
C SER A 106 -12.41 -3.69 21.48
N THR A 107 -12.68 -4.68 20.62
CA THR A 107 -11.67 -5.58 20.02
C THR A 107 -10.67 -4.87 19.10
N LEU A 108 -10.98 -3.65 18.65
CA LEU A 108 -10.14 -2.85 17.75
C LEU A 108 -9.56 -1.61 18.44
N SER A 109 -9.58 -1.57 19.78
CA SER A 109 -9.01 -0.48 20.58
C SER A 109 -7.53 -0.18 20.31
N LYS A 110 -6.77 -1.13 19.73
CA LYS A 110 -5.39 -0.91 19.27
C LYS A 110 -5.26 0.24 18.25
N TRP A 111 -6.33 0.56 17.51
CA TRP A 111 -6.35 1.64 16.53
C TRP A 111 -6.33 3.03 17.18
N LYS A 112 -6.72 3.16 18.46
CA LYS A 112 -6.67 4.43 19.22
C LYS A 112 -5.28 5.06 19.26
N VAL A 113 -4.22 4.28 19.07
CA VAL A 113 -2.84 4.79 18.99
C VAL A 113 -2.65 5.80 17.86
N LEU A 114 -3.46 5.71 16.78
CA LEU A 114 -3.44 6.63 15.64
C LEU A 114 -4.13 7.96 15.93
N LEU A 115 -4.94 8.05 17.00
CA LEU A 115 -5.63 9.27 17.41
C LEU A 115 -4.73 10.22 18.22
N LYS A 116 -3.53 9.77 18.60
CA LYS A 116 -2.56 10.61 19.33
C LYS A 116 -1.96 11.65 18.37
N GLY A 117 -1.90 12.92 18.80
CA GLY A 117 -1.36 14.03 18.00
C GLY A 117 -2.46 14.90 17.35
N THR A 118 -2.03 16.05 16.79
CA THR A 118 -2.72 17.14 16.05
C THR A 118 -4.24 17.32 16.16
N SER A 119 -4.62 18.58 16.33
CA SER A 119 -5.98 19.13 16.44
C SER A 119 -6.81 18.94 15.17
N SER A 120 -8.14 18.86 15.34
CA SER A 120 -9.09 18.88 14.23
C SER A 120 -8.83 20.07 13.30
N PRO A 121 -8.97 19.90 11.97
CA PRO A 121 -8.78 20.99 11.01
C PRO A 121 -9.73 22.16 11.30
N SER A 122 -9.29 23.37 10.99
CA SER A 122 -10.08 24.59 11.22
C SER A 122 -11.35 24.68 10.36
N TYR A 123 -11.42 23.94 9.25
CA TYR A 123 -12.54 23.97 8.32
C TYR A 123 -12.89 22.54 7.87
N PRO A 124 -14.16 22.13 7.98
CA PRO A 124 -14.63 20.87 7.42
C PRO A 124 -14.48 20.83 5.89
N GLU A 125 -13.99 19.72 5.34
CA GLU A 125 -13.95 19.48 3.89
C GLU A 125 -14.75 18.22 3.51
N PRO A 126 -15.33 18.14 2.31
CA PRO A 126 -15.93 16.91 1.80
C PRO A 126 -14.91 15.77 1.69
N LEU A 127 -15.25 14.60 2.26
CA LEU A 127 -14.42 13.41 2.17
C LEU A 127 -14.26 12.99 0.71
N PHE A 128 -15.35 12.94 -0.03
CA PHE A 128 -15.37 12.47 -1.40
C PHE A 128 -15.20 13.61 -2.41
N ARG A 129 -14.43 13.32 -3.44
CA ARG A 129 -14.17 14.23 -4.57
C ARG A 129 -14.60 13.54 -5.86
N LEU A 130 -15.19 14.29 -6.76
CA LEU A 130 -15.47 13.85 -8.11
C LEU A 130 -14.17 13.60 -8.88
N ARG A 131 -14.27 12.88 -10.01
CA ARG A 131 -13.10 12.46 -10.80
C ARG A 131 -12.29 13.63 -11.34
N ASP A 132 -12.93 14.77 -11.56
CA ASP A 132 -12.30 16.03 -11.98
C ASP A 132 -11.67 16.81 -10.81
N GLY A 133 -11.77 16.30 -9.58
CA GLY A 133 -11.25 16.91 -8.36
C GLY A 133 -12.23 17.84 -7.65
N THR A 134 -13.43 18.07 -8.21
CA THR A 134 -14.45 18.90 -7.57
C THR A 134 -15.03 18.22 -6.33
N GLU A 135 -15.41 19.00 -5.32
CA GLU A 135 -15.93 18.47 -4.06
C GLU A 135 -17.33 17.87 -4.25
N MET A 136 -17.56 16.69 -3.65
CA MET A 136 -18.88 16.08 -3.65
C MET A 136 -19.75 16.70 -2.56
N SER A 137 -20.90 17.28 -2.94
CA SER A 137 -21.85 17.81 -1.96
C SER A 137 -22.52 16.67 -1.18
N VAL A 138 -22.48 16.74 0.14
CA VAL A 138 -23.23 15.84 1.03
C VAL A 138 -24.58 16.47 1.36
N ARG A 139 -25.67 15.77 1.05
CA ARG A 139 -27.05 16.25 1.29
C ARG A 139 -27.64 15.74 2.60
N GLU A 140 -27.07 14.68 3.16
CA GLU A 140 -27.50 14.03 4.39
C GLU A 140 -26.82 14.63 5.62
N GLU A 141 -27.30 14.27 6.82
CA GLU A 141 -26.61 14.59 8.06
C GLU A 141 -25.20 13.97 8.05
N PRO A 142 -24.13 14.75 8.36
CA PRO A 142 -22.78 14.22 8.33
C PRO A 142 -22.55 13.10 9.35
N ASP A 143 -21.76 12.09 8.97
CA ASP A 143 -21.31 11.06 9.91
C ASP A 143 -20.58 11.71 11.10
N PRO A 144 -21.03 11.48 12.35
CA PRO A 144 -20.51 12.19 13.51
C PRO A 144 -19.06 11.82 13.83
N THR A 145 -18.57 10.67 13.37
CA THR A 145 -17.19 10.25 13.58
C THR A 145 -16.27 11.00 12.63
N PHE A 146 -16.58 10.98 11.34
CA PHE A 146 -15.79 11.71 10.34
C PHE A 146 -15.85 13.22 10.54
N ALA A 147 -17.00 13.76 10.98
CA ALA A 147 -17.16 15.18 11.29
C ALA A 147 -16.21 15.66 12.41
N ARG A 148 -15.92 14.84 13.44
CA ARG A 148 -14.94 15.19 14.50
C ARG A 148 -13.52 15.40 13.96
N HIS A 149 -13.20 14.75 12.84
CA HIS A 149 -11.93 14.89 12.14
C HIS A 149 -12.01 15.90 10.99
N GLY A 150 -13.07 16.70 10.91
CA GLY A 150 -13.25 17.74 9.88
C GLY A 150 -13.53 17.19 8.48
N LEU A 151 -14.10 15.99 8.38
CA LEU A 151 -14.46 15.35 7.11
C LEU A 151 -15.98 15.24 7.00
N ILE A 152 -16.55 15.73 5.90
CA ILE A 152 -17.98 15.65 5.62
C ILE A 152 -18.25 14.46 4.69
N ARG A 153 -19.01 13.48 5.18
CA ARG A 153 -19.62 12.37 4.43
C ARG A 153 -20.99 12.06 5.02
N GLY A 154 -21.89 11.42 4.25
CA GLY A 154 -23.11 10.85 4.82
C GLY A 154 -22.80 9.71 5.81
N PRO A 155 -23.79 9.17 6.53
CA PRO A 155 -23.58 8.06 7.46
C PRO A 155 -22.90 6.84 6.83
N ILE A 156 -22.23 6.03 7.65
CA ILE A 156 -21.63 4.77 7.17
C ILE A 156 -22.69 3.68 7.16
N GLU A 157 -23.07 3.25 5.95
CA GLU A 157 -23.93 2.09 5.74
C GLU A 157 -23.09 0.87 5.35
N ARG A 158 -23.03 -0.12 6.25
CA ARG A 158 -22.31 -1.37 5.98
C ARG A 158 -23.20 -2.29 5.14
N ARG A 159 -22.71 -2.66 3.96
CA ARG A 159 -23.41 -3.61 3.07
C ARG A 159 -23.29 -5.05 3.53
N GLU A 160 -22.29 -5.35 4.36
CA GLU A 160 -22.02 -6.69 4.91
C GLU A 160 -21.84 -7.77 3.82
N MET A 161 -21.35 -7.34 2.65
CA MET A 161 -21.10 -8.22 1.50
C MET A 161 -19.68 -8.77 1.47
N SER A 162 -18.77 -8.18 2.26
CA SER A 162 -17.37 -8.60 2.37
C SER A 162 -17.27 -10.04 2.84
N GLN A 163 -16.48 -10.84 2.12
CA GLN A 163 -16.14 -12.21 2.49
C GLN A 163 -14.79 -12.25 3.22
N PRO A 164 -14.54 -13.27 4.06
CA PRO A 164 -13.20 -13.48 4.60
C PRO A 164 -12.19 -13.74 3.48
N PRO A 165 -10.94 -13.27 3.61
CA PRO A 165 -9.90 -13.54 2.61
C PRO A 165 -9.73 -15.04 2.37
N ASN A 166 -9.57 -15.43 1.10
CA ASN A 166 -9.37 -16.84 0.75
C ASN A 166 -7.94 -17.28 1.09
N PRO A 167 -7.71 -18.10 2.14
CA PRO A 167 -6.36 -18.47 2.56
C PRO A 167 -5.66 -19.41 1.56
N ARG A 168 -6.36 -19.87 0.52
CA ARG A 168 -5.84 -20.78 -0.51
C ARG A 168 -5.14 -20.06 -1.66
N THR A 169 -5.14 -18.74 -1.71
CA THR A 169 -4.45 -17.99 -2.78
C THR A 169 -3.04 -17.57 -2.34
N ALA A 170 -2.13 -17.46 -3.30
CA ALA A 170 -0.77 -16.99 -3.03
C ALA A 170 -0.74 -15.54 -2.52
N ALA A 171 -1.68 -14.72 -2.98
CA ALA A 171 -1.87 -13.34 -2.53
C ALA A 171 -2.05 -13.21 -1.01
N MET A 172 -2.59 -14.24 -0.36
CA MET A 172 -2.88 -14.26 1.07
C MET A 172 -1.74 -14.79 1.95
N LEU A 173 -0.50 -14.87 1.45
CA LEU A 173 0.63 -15.32 2.27
C LEU A 173 0.80 -14.48 3.56
N SER A 174 0.73 -13.15 3.47
CA SER A 174 0.84 -12.27 4.65
C SER A 174 -0.26 -12.58 5.69
N TRP A 175 -1.50 -12.67 5.22
CA TRP A 175 -2.65 -13.03 6.04
C TRP A 175 -2.49 -14.41 6.70
N LYS A 176 -2.05 -15.40 5.93
CA LYS A 176 -1.83 -16.77 6.40
C LYS A 176 -0.78 -16.81 7.52
N LEU A 177 0.35 -16.14 7.33
CA LEU A 177 1.39 -16.06 8.36
C LEU A 177 0.86 -15.40 9.63
N ARG A 178 0.11 -14.30 9.50
CA ARG A 178 -0.52 -13.62 10.65
C ARG A 178 -1.56 -14.50 11.35
N SER A 179 -2.30 -15.30 10.59
CA SER A 179 -3.30 -16.24 11.13
C SER A 179 -2.66 -17.38 11.92
N LEU A 180 -1.47 -17.84 11.52
CA LEU A 180 -0.75 -18.92 12.20
C LEU A 180 0.06 -18.43 13.41
N PHE A 181 0.73 -17.29 13.28
CA PHE A 181 1.76 -16.84 14.23
C PHE A 181 1.41 -15.52 14.95
N GLY A 182 0.22 -14.98 14.69
CA GLY A 182 -0.21 -13.68 15.20
C GLY A 182 0.28 -12.50 14.36
N VAL A 183 -0.25 -11.31 14.66
CA VAL A 183 0.10 -10.06 13.96
C VAL A 183 1.33 -9.44 14.60
N GLN A 184 2.51 -9.79 14.07
CA GLN A 184 3.80 -9.39 14.65
C GLN A 184 4.90 -9.25 13.59
N ALA A 185 5.98 -8.55 13.96
CA ALA A 185 7.12 -8.26 13.07
C ALA A 185 7.77 -9.53 12.49
N ARG A 186 7.79 -10.63 13.26
CA ARG A 186 8.33 -11.93 12.83
C ARG A 186 7.68 -12.43 11.54
N CYS A 187 6.37 -12.22 11.39
CA CYS A 187 5.64 -12.62 10.18
C CYS A 187 6.12 -11.87 8.94
N GLU A 188 6.45 -10.58 9.09
CA GLU A 188 6.93 -9.74 7.98
C GLU A 188 8.35 -10.15 7.56
N PHE A 189 9.22 -10.46 8.52
CA PHE A 189 10.58 -10.90 8.23
C PHE A 189 10.59 -12.31 7.62
N LEU A 190 9.74 -13.21 8.14
CA LEU A 190 9.58 -14.54 7.58
C LEU A 190 9.02 -14.47 6.15
N GLN A 191 7.97 -13.66 5.92
CA GLN A 191 7.44 -13.41 4.58
C GLN A 191 8.55 -12.95 3.63
N TRP A 192 9.34 -11.97 4.04
CA TRP A 192 10.44 -11.45 3.24
C TRP A 192 11.47 -12.55 2.90
N LEU A 193 11.89 -13.35 3.88
CA LEU A 193 12.84 -14.44 3.65
C LEU A 193 12.28 -15.56 2.75
N LEU A 194 10.97 -15.82 2.79
CA LEU A 194 10.33 -16.80 1.91
C LEU A 194 10.29 -16.34 0.45
N THR A 195 10.25 -15.03 0.21
CA THR A 195 10.18 -14.46 -1.14
C THR A 195 11.52 -14.04 -1.73
N HIS A 196 12.60 -14.03 -0.94
CA HIS A 196 13.95 -13.68 -1.39
C HIS A 196 14.89 -14.88 -1.27
N GLU A 197 16.06 -14.83 -1.92
CA GLU A 197 17.06 -15.91 -1.80
C GLU A 197 17.86 -15.82 -0.51
N ARG A 198 18.26 -14.60 -0.15
CA ARG A 198 18.98 -14.25 1.08
C ARG A 198 18.81 -12.75 1.32
N GLY A 199 19.11 -12.29 2.54
CA GLY A 199 19.13 -10.85 2.81
C GLY A 199 19.94 -10.44 4.02
N HIS A 200 20.42 -9.20 3.97
CA HIS A 200 21.03 -8.52 5.08
C HIS A 200 19.97 -7.88 6.01
N PRO A 201 20.21 -7.82 7.33
CA PRO A 201 19.25 -7.20 8.26
C PRO A 201 18.83 -5.79 7.89
N ALA A 202 19.74 -4.97 7.37
CA ALA A 202 19.46 -3.59 6.94
C ALA A 202 18.51 -3.54 5.72
N GLU A 203 18.60 -4.49 4.79
CA GLU A 203 17.71 -4.59 3.64
C GLU A 203 16.31 -5.00 4.08
N ILE A 204 16.24 -6.02 4.94
CA ILE A 204 14.99 -6.52 5.51
C ILE A 204 14.30 -5.41 6.31
N ALA A 205 15.04 -4.66 7.14
CA ALA A 205 14.52 -3.52 7.89
C ALA A 205 13.92 -2.43 6.98
N ARG A 206 14.61 -2.10 5.88
CA ARG A 206 14.15 -1.10 4.91
C ARG A 206 12.88 -1.55 4.18
N ALA A 207 12.81 -2.81 3.77
CA ALA A 207 11.70 -3.38 3.01
C ALA A 207 10.46 -3.65 3.89
N THR A 208 10.66 -3.99 5.17
CA THR A 208 9.56 -4.34 6.08
C THR A 208 9.11 -3.18 6.97
N TYR A 209 9.81 -2.04 6.91
CA TYR A 209 9.54 -0.83 7.69
C TYR A 209 9.65 -1.07 9.20
N TYR A 210 10.71 -1.77 9.62
CA TYR A 210 11.04 -1.97 11.03
C TYR A 210 12.41 -1.37 11.37
N PHE A 211 12.64 -1.11 12.65
CA PHE A 211 13.93 -0.63 13.12
C PHE A 211 15.00 -1.72 12.95
N PRO A 212 16.22 -1.38 12.46
CA PRO A 212 17.27 -2.37 12.19
C PRO A 212 17.55 -3.33 13.35
N ARG A 213 17.64 -2.81 14.57
CA ARG A 213 17.87 -3.62 15.78
C ARG A 213 16.79 -4.68 16.01
N THR A 214 15.52 -4.33 15.80
CA THR A 214 14.40 -5.29 15.92
C THR A 214 14.55 -6.44 14.92
N VAL A 215 14.97 -6.12 13.70
CA VAL A 215 15.21 -7.11 12.65
C VAL A 215 16.39 -8.00 13.00
N GLU A 216 17.53 -7.41 13.37
CA GLU A 216 18.75 -8.14 13.75
C GLU A 216 18.52 -9.12 14.90
N ASP A 217 17.88 -8.66 15.98
CA ASP A 217 17.60 -9.50 17.14
C ASP A 217 16.65 -10.65 16.76
N THR A 218 15.61 -10.36 15.97
CA THR A 218 14.68 -11.41 15.49
C THR A 218 15.34 -12.41 14.56
N LEU A 219 16.22 -11.97 13.65
CA LEU A 219 16.92 -12.85 12.73
C LEU A 219 17.92 -13.76 13.47
N ARG A 220 18.54 -13.28 14.54
CA ARG A 220 19.39 -14.09 15.42
C ARG A 220 18.57 -15.19 16.12
N GLU A 221 17.38 -14.87 16.61
CA GLU A 221 16.46 -15.85 17.20
C GLU A 221 15.93 -16.85 16.17
N PHE A 222 15.62 -16.39 14.96
CA PHE A 222 15.29 -17.24 13.83
C PHE A 222 16.42 -18.23 13.52
N ALA A 223 17.68 -17.77 13.48
CA ALA A 223 18.82 -18.64 13.26
C ALA A 223 19.00 -19.69 14.37
N ALA A 224 18.73 -19.33 15.62
CA ALA A 224 18.76 -20.25 16.75
C ALA A 224 17.74 -21.40 16.64
N SER A 225 16.69 -21.28 15.82
CA SER A 225 15.75 -22.37 15.54
C SER A 225 16.32 -23.49 14.67
N GLY A 226 17.43 -23.24 13.97
CA GLY A 226 18.00 -24.16 12.96
C GLY A 226 17.27 -24.18 11.62
N LEU A 227 16.10 -23.55 11.49
CA LEU A 227 15.33 -23.46 10.23
C LEU A 227 15.70 -22.25 9.38
N VAL A 228 16.33 -21.25 9.98
CA VAL A 228 16.88 -20.08 9.29
C VAL A 228 18.38 -20.17 9.33
N HIS A 229 19.01 -20.11 8.17
CA HIS A 229 20.45 -20.18 8.06
C HIS A 229 21.05 -18.79 8.05
N SER A 230 22.29 -18.70 8.55
CA SER A 230 23.04 -17.46 8.54
C SER A 230 24.51 -17.70 8.25
N ALA A 231 25.13 -16.84 7.47
CA ALA A 231 26.57 -16.88 7.19
C ALA A 231 27.16 -15.47 7.05
N PRO A 232 28.43 -15.26 7.44
CA PRO A 232 29.14 -14.03 7.15
C PRO A 232 29.20 -13.75 5.64
N SER A 233 29.04 -12.48 5.28
CA SER A 233 29.15 -11.96 3.92
C SER A 233 29.80 -10.58 4.01
N GLY A 234 31.13 -10.55 3.94
CA GLY A 234 31.90 -9.35 4.23
C GLY A 234 31.78 -8.92 5.70
N LYS A 235 31.36 -7.67 5.94
CA LYS A 235 31.17 -7.09 7.28
C LYS A 235 29.77 -7.37 7.88
N ALA A 236 28.88 -8.02 7.15
CA ALA A 236 27.50 -8.28 7.56
C ALA A 236 27.19 -9.78 7.56
N ILE A 237 26.10 -10.17 8.21
CA ILE A 237 25.57 -11.53 8.18
C ILE A 237 24.41 -11.56 7.18
N ASN A 238 24.39 -12.59 6.32
CA ASN A 238 23.26 -12.88 5.44
C ASN A 238 22.39 -13.96 6.06
N TYR A 239 21.07 -13.82 5.92
CA TYR A 239 20.07 -14.78 6.40
C TYR A 239 19.24 -15.34 5.25
N TRP A 240 18.90 -16.64 5.31
CA TRP A 240 18.04 -17.29 4.30
C TRP A 240 17.30 -18.52 4.87
N LEU A 241 16.35 -19.03 4.09
CA LEU A 241 15.57 -20.24 4.37
C LEU A 241 15.76 -21.29 3.27
N GLN A 242 15.66 -22.57 3.62
CA GLN A 242 15.41 -23.63 2.63
C GLN A 242 13.92 -23.64 2.29
N LYS A 243 13.53 -23.04 1.16
CA LYS A 243 12.12 -22.77 0.83
C LYS A 243 11.26 -24.03 0.79
N GLU A 244 11.84 -25.14 0.39
CA GLU A 244 11.19 -26.45 0.27
C GLU A 244 10.67 -26.95 1.62
N ALA A 245 11.42 -26.71 2.71
CA ALA A 245 10.99 -27.05 4.06
C ALA A 245 9.76 -26.25 4.52
N TRP A 246 9.46 -25.13 3.84
CA TRP A 246 8.33 -24.25 4.13
C TRP A 246 7.16 -24.41 3.15
N PHE A 247 7.24 -25.35 2.19
CA PHE A 247 6.16 -25.57 1.23
C PHE A 247 4.84 -26.02 1.86
N PHE A 248 4.84 -26.47 3.12
CA PHE A 248 3.61 -26.71 3.88
C PHE A 248 2.70 -25.46 4.00
N LEU A 249 3.26 -24.24 3.87
CA LEU A 249 2.49 -23.00 3.85
C LEU A 249 1.76 -22.78 2.52
N ARG A 250 2.15 -23.49 1.45
CA ARG A 250 1.55 -23.37 0.13
C ARG A 250 0.26 -24.16 0.07
N SER A 251 -0.84 -23.41 -0.04
CA SER A 251 -2.18 -23.96 -0.28
C SER A 251 -2.71 -23.57 -1.66
N TRP A 252 -1.81 -23.10 -2.53
CA TRP A 252 -2.06 -22.68 -3.91
C TRP A 252 -1.26 -23.56 -4.87
N GLU A 253 -1.77 -23.69 -6.10
CA GLU A 253 -1.08 -24.39 -7.18
C GLU A 253 -0.04 -23.48 -7.84
N GLU A 254 -0.45 -22.26 -8.20
CA GLU A 254 0.40 -21.25 -8.82
C GLU A 254 0.54 -19.99 -7.95
N PRO A 255 1.75 -19.39 -7.87
CA PRO A 255 2.98 -19.86 -8.49
C PRO A 255 3.52 -21.14 -7.83
N ARG A 256 4.30 -21.95 -8.57
CA ARG A 256 4.98 -23.15 -8.05
C ARG A 256 5.90 -22.93 -6.84
N GLY A 257 6.22 -21.68 -6.49
CA GLY A 257 6.99 -21.31 -5.32
C GLY A 257 6.20 -20.38 -4.39
N PHE A 258 6.93 -19.53 -3.67
CA PHE A 258 6.31 -18.40 -2.97
C PHE A 258 5.98 -17.27 -3.96
N PRO A 259 4.90 -16.51 -3.71
CA PRO A 259 4.53 -15.36 -4.52
C PRO A 259 5.64 -14.30 -4.60
N ARG A 260 5.57 -13.48 -5.65
CA ARG A 260 6.41 -12.30 -5.83
C ARG A 260 6.22 -11.35 -4.65
N TRP A 261 7.35 -10.86 -4.14
CA TRP A 261 7.38 -9.70 -3.27
C TRP A 261 7.28 -8.42 -4.10
N ILE A 262 6.46 -7.48 -3.63
CA ILE A 262 6.37 -6.12 -4.15
C ILE A 262 6.42 -5.19 -2.93
N ASP A 263 7.28 -4.17 -2.95
CA ASP A 263 7.27 -3.11 -1.94
C ASP A 263 6.09 -2.17 -2.20
N TRP A 264 4.89 -2.65 -1.87
CA TRP A 264 3.64 -1.92 -2.07
C TRP A 264 3.63 -0.51 -1.48
N PRO A 265 4.19 -0.26 -0.27
CA PRO A 265 4.25 1.10 0.25
C PRO A 265 5.03 2.06 -0.67
N ARG A 266 6.21 1.67 -1.19
CA ARG A 266 6.97 2.50 -2.15
C ARG A 266 6.28 2.61 -3.49
N PHE A 267 5.71 1.50 -3.98
CA PHE A 267 4.95 1.47 -5.21
C PHE A 267 3.81 2.49 -5.18
N PHE A 268 2.99 2.47 -4.12
CA PHE A 268 1.87 3.38 -3.97
C PHE A 268 2.32 4.81 -3.68
N TYR A 269 3.39 5.00 -2.92
CA TYR A 269 3.96 6.32 -2.66
C TYR A 269 4.42 7.02 -3.94
N LEU A 270 5.08 6.29 -4.84
CA LEU A 270 5.47 6.79 -6.17
C LEU A 270 4.26 7.33 -6.93
N HIS A 271 3.19 6.54 -7.03
CA HIS A 271 1.99 6.95 -7.77
C HIS A 271 1.26 8.13 -7.10
N GLN A 272 1.19 8.14 -5.77
CA GLN A 272 0.61 9.25 -5.01
C GLN A 272 1.38 10.54 -5.28
N ALA A 273 2.72 10.49 -5.26
CA ALA A 273 3.57 11.66 -5.52
C ALA A 273 3.45 12.17 -6.96
N LEU A 274 3.41 11.27 -7.96
CA LEU A 274 3.22 11.65 -9.36
C LEU A 274 1.84 12.28 -9.60
N LEU A 275 0.78 11.74 -8.98
CA LEU A 275 -0.57 12.30 -9.07
C LEU A 275 -0.76 13.61 -8.30
N ALA A 276 0.15 13.93 -7.38
CA ALA A 276 0.15 15.18 -6.64
C ALA A 276 0.75 16.35 -7.45
N VAL A 277 1.38 16.09 -8.60
CA VAL A 277 1.85 17.15 -9.50
C VAL A 277 0.62 17.94 -10.00
N PRO A 278 0.57 19.27 -9.77
CA PRO A 278 -0.57 20.07 -10.19
C PRO A 278 -0.76 20.02 -11.71
N THR A 279 -2.01 20.00 -12.16
CA THR A 279 -2.34 20.03 -13.60
C THR A 279 -3.03 21.32 -14.01
N ALA A 280 -3.64 22.03 -13.05
CA ALA A 280 -4.40 23.24 -13.34
C ALA A 280 -3.47 24.34 -13.86
N GLN A 281 -3.85 24.93 -15.01
CA GLN A 281 -3.17 26.08 -15.61
C GLN A 281 -1.70 25.85 -16.02
N MET A 282 -1.23 24.59 -16.04
CA MET A 282 0.12 24.26 -16.51
C MET A 282 0.14 24.00 -18.02
N SER A 283 1.17 24.49 -18.71
CA SER A 283 1.50 24.04 -20.06
C SER A 283 2.06 22.62 -20.05
N ASP A 284 1.95 21.90 -21.16
CA ASP A 284 2.48 20.53 -21.28
C ASP A 284 3.98 20.45 -20.95
N LEU A 285 4.76 21.47 -21.33
CA LEU A 285 6.19 21.54 -21.04
C LEU A 285 6.49 21.74 -19.56
N LEU A 286 5.77 22.66 -18.90
CA LEU A 286 5.95 22.91 -17.47
C LEU A 286 5.56 21.68 -16.66
N PHE A 287 4.45 21.04 -17.02
CA PHE A 287 4.01 19.79 -16.40
C PHE A 287 5.04 18.67 -16.56
N ALA A 288 5.61 18.50 -17.76
CA ALA A 288 6.65 17.49 -17.99
C ALA A 288 7.92 17.76 -17.18
N SER A 289 8.29 19.04 -17.01
CA SER A 289 9.40 19.46 -16.15
C SER A 289 9.15 19.15 -14.67
N GLU A 290 7.95 19.44 -14.14
CA GLU A 290 7.59 19.11 -12.76
C GLU A 290 7.49 17.61 -12.51
N LEU A 291 6.91 16.85 -13.46
CA LEU A 291 6.91 15.38 -13.40
C LEU A 291 8.33 14.82 -13.33
N ARG A 292 9.26 15.36 -14.14
CA ARG A 292 10.67 14.95 -14.12
C ARG A 292 11.30 15.23 -12.77
N ARG A 293 11.13 16.45 -12.24
CA ARG A 293 11.66 16.81 -10.92
C ARG A 293 11.16 15.85 -9.83
N VAL A 294 9.86 15.60 -9.78
CA VAL A 294 9.26 14.67 -8.79
C VAL A 294 9.76 13.24 -9.01
N PHE A 295 9.86 12.77 -10.25
CA PHE A 295 10.39 11.44 -10.54
C PHE A 295 11.86 11.29 -10.09
N GLU A 296 12.69 12.31 -10.33
CA GLU A 296 14.10 12.35 -9.92
C GLU A 296 14.24 12.34 -8.38
N GLU A 297 13.38 13.07 -7.66
CA GLU A 297 13.30 13.04 -6.20
C GLU A 297 12.90 11.66 -5.65
N LEU A 298 12.14 10.88 -6.42
CA LEU A 298 11.67 9.55 -6.03
C LEU A 298 12.67 8.43 -6.36
N LEU A 299 13.74 8.71 -7.12
CA LEU A 299 14.72 7.69 -7.51
C LEU A 299 15.28 6.87 -6.33
N PRO A 300 15.64 7.45 -5.17
CA PRO A 300 16.11 6.66 -4.04
C PRO A 300 15.08 5.63 -3.53
N GLU A 301 13.79 5.96 -3.58
CA GLU A 301 12.72 5.03 -3.19
C GLU A 301 12.40 4.04 -4.32
N ILE A 302 12.46 4.45 -5.59
CA ILE A 302 12.33 3.55 -6.75
C ILE A 302 13.45 2.49 -6.73
N ASP A 303 14.68 2.90 -6.47
CA ASP A 303 15.84 2.00 -6.38
C ASP A 303 15.70 1.08 -5.15
N ALA A 304 15.27 1.60 -4.00
CA ALA A 304 15.03 0.80 -2.81
C ALA A 304 13.90 -0.25 -2.96
N ALA A 305 12.96 -0.01 -3.88
CA ALA A 305 11.89 -0.95 -4.24
C ALA A 305 12.26 -1.90 -5.38
N ASP A 306 13.49 -1.84 -5.91
CA ASP A 306 13.92 -2.59 -7.11
C ASP A 306 12.99 -2.35 -8.33
N LEU A 307 12.43 -1.13 -8.42
CA LEU A 307 11.53 -0.73 -9.50
C LEU A 307 12.26 0.00 -10.63
N ARG A 308 13.54 0.36 -10.47
CA ARG A 308 14.27 1.18 -11.45
C ARG A 308 14.29 0.58 -12.85
N LYS A 309 14.40 -0.75 -12.93
CA LYS A 309 14.37 -1.53 -14.18
C LYS A 309 13.04 -1.45 -14.94
N GLU A 310 11.97 -1.04 -14.27
CA GLU A 310 10.64 -0.92 -14.86
C GLU A 310 10.44 0.42 -15.59
N PHE A 311 11.33 1.40 -15.36
CA PHE A 311 11.29 2.73 -15.95
C PHE A 311 12.34 2.90 -17.05
N GLN A 312 11.87 3.24 -18.25
CA GLN A 312 12.71 3.62 -19.39
C GLN A 312 12.84 5.14 -19.52
N ALA A 313 11.90 5.90 -18.96
CA ALA A 313 11.97 7.35 -18.89
C ALA A 313 13.25 7.80 -18.18
N GLY A 314 14.00 8.70 -18.82
CA GLY A 314 15.33 9.05 -18.36
C GLY A 314 15.87 10.39 -18.88
N PRO A 315 17.18 10.63 -18.74
CA PRO A 315 17.82 11.88 -19.16
C PRO A 315 17.73 12.15 -20.68
N GLY A 316 17.51 11.12 -21.49
CA GLY A 316 17.41 11.24 -22.94
C GLY A 316 16.07 11.76 -23.47
N ASP A 317 15.00 11.73 -22.67
CA ASP A 317 13.67 12.18 -23.11
C ASP A 317 13.51 13.70 -22.95
N THR A 318 13.47 14.48 -24.02
CA THR A 318 13.49 15.94 -23.93
C THR A 318 12.09 16.55 -23.89
N GLY A 319 11.92 17.64 -23.14
CA GLY A 319 10.65 18.36 -23.06
C GLY A 319 9.47 17.46 -22.66
N THR A 320 8.46 17.36 -23.52
CA THR A 320 7.24 16.59 -23.25
C THR A 320 7.38 15.09 -23.51
N GLU A 321 8.48 14.65 -24.13
CA GLU A 321 8.76 13.22 -24.37
C GLU A 321 8.88 12.45 -23.06
N PHE A 322 9.41 13.09 -22.01
CA PHE A 322 9.56 12.47 -20.69
C PHE A 322 8.21 12.07 -20.09
N ALA A 323 7.21 12.96 -20.13
CA ALA A 323 5.87 12.65 -19.63
C ALA A 323 5.23 11.49 -20.41
N ALA A 324 5.48 11.43 -21.72
CA ALA A 324 5.01 10.33 -22.57
C ALA A 324 5.72 9.00 -22.24
N ALA A 325 7.02 9.01 -22.00
CA ALA A 325 7.80 7.85 -21.60
C ALA A 325 7.34 7.33 -20.24
N LEU A 326 7.23 8.21 -19.25
CA LEU A 326 6.77 7.86 -17.91
C LEU A 326 5.35 7.28 -17.90
N ALA A 327 4.44 7.82 -18.71
CA ALA A 327 3.08 7.27 -18.84
C ALA A 327 3.08 5.83 -19.41
N ARG A 328 3.98 5.53 -20.36
CA ARG A 328 4.14 4.17 -20.90
C ARG A 328 4.72 3.24 -19.84
N ASP A 329 5.71 3.70 -19.08
CA ASP A 329 6.32 2.93 -18.01
C ASP A 329 5.30 2.57 -16.92
N ILE A 330 4.48 3.53 -16.46
CA ILE A 330 3.39 3.29 -15.51
C ILE A 330 2.41 2.26 -16.07
N THR A 331 2.01 2.38 -17.34
CA THR A 331 1.09 1.40 -17.96
C THR A 331 1.70 0.00 -17.96
N ARG A 332 2.96 -0.14 -18.36
CA ARG A 332 3.68 -1.43 -18.38
C ARG A 332 3.81 -2.03 -16.99
N LEU A 333 4.14 -1.20 -16.01
CA LEU A 333 4.27 -1.59 -14.61
C LEU A 333 2.97 -2.22 -14.09
N HIS A 334 1.80 -1.67 -14.44
CA HIS A 334 0.50 -2.21 -14.06
C HIS A 334 0.09 -3.46 -14.86
N GLN A 335 0.49 -3.60 -16.13
CA GLN A 335 0.22 -4.81 -16.93
C GLN A 335 0.90 -6.06 -16.36
N GLY A 336 2.00 -5.89 -15.61
CA GLY A 336 2.71 -6.98 -14.95
C GLY A 336 2.12 -7.42 -13.60
N LEU A 337 1.00 -6.81 -13.18
CA LEU A 337 0.33 -7.06 -11.90
C LEU A 337 -0.97 -7.80 -12.11
#